data_AF-A0ABD6RXA2-F1
#
_entry.id   AF-A0ABD6RXA2-F1
#
_cell.length_a   1.000
_cell.length_b   1.000
_cell.length_c   1.000
_cell.angle_alpha   90.00
_cell.angle_beta   90.00
_cell.angle_gamma   90.00
#
_symmetry.space_group_name_H-M   'P 1'
#
loop_
_entity.id
_entity.type
_entity.pdbx_description
1 polymer ?
#
loop_
_entity_poly.entity_id
_entity_poly.type
_entity_poly.pdbx_seq_one_letter_code
_entity_poly.pdbx_strand_id
1 'polypeptide(L)' 'MSEFRSGNREGYIYGYIFLSGNKGLVLDEGSNEYPIESAELLINGEFVFMENLTLDLLRRKNLYGSKARIKESFIS' A
#
# COMPACT_ATOMS: atom_id res chain seq x y z
N MET A 1 -18.09 -3.93 -11.54
CA MET A 1 -16.73 -3.64 -11.06
C MET A 1 -16.82 -3.38 -9.57
N SER A 2 -16.11 -4.15 -8.74
CA SER A 2 -16.06 -3.89 -7.30
C SER A 2 -15.26 -2.60 -7.07
N GLU A 3 -15.85 -1.61 -6.41
CA GLU A 3 -15.15 -0.38 -6.06
C GLU A 3 -14.06 -0.69 -5.03
N PHE A 4 -12.83 -0.24 -5.30
CA PHE A 4 -11.77 -0.26 -4.30
C PHE A 4 -12.20 0.59 -3.10
N ARG A 5 -12.16 0.02 -1.91
CA ARG A 5 -12.44 0.72 -0.66
C ARG A 5 -11.28 0.47 0.28
N SER A 6 -10.75 1.55 0.85
CA SER A 6 -9.74 1.45 1.90
C SER A 6 -10.34 0.89 3.19
N GLY A 7 -9.46 0.44 4.09
CA GLY A 7 -9.81 -0.17 5.37
C GLY A 7 -9.50 -1.66 5.45
N ASN A 8 -9.69 -2.19 6.65
CA ASN A 8 -9.52 -3.60 6.99
C ASN A 8 -10.64 -4.49 6.41
N ARG A 9 -10.25 -5.53 5.66
CA ARG A 9 -11.13 -6.57 5.11
C ARG A 9 -10.39 -7.88 4.89
N GLU A 10 -11.01 -8.98 5.32
CA GLU A 10 -10.54 -10.35 5.02
C GLU A 10 -9.07 -10.60 5.41
N GLY A 11 -8.59 -9.98 6.50
CA GLY A 11 -7.20 -10.11 6.98
C GLY A 11 -6.19 -9.21 6.25
N TYR A 12 -6.67 -8.29 5.40
CA TYR A 12 -5.87 -7.30 4.70
C TYR A 12 -6.34 -5.89 5.03
N ILE A 13 -5.40 -4.97 5.08
CA ILE A 13 -5.70 -3.54 5.09
C ILE A 13 -5.44 -2.97 3.72
N TYR A 14 -6.47 -2.35 3.16
CA TYR A 14 -6.45 -1.72 1.85
C TYR A 14 -6.23 -0.23 2.00
N GLY A 15 -5.36 0.33 1.17
CA GLY A 15 -5.05 1.75 1.21
C GLY A 15 -4.27 2.20 -0.01
N TYR A 16 -3.62 3.34 0.11
CA TYR A 16 -2.83 3.94 -0.94
C TYR A 16 -1.39 4.16 -0.47
N ILE A 17 -0.43 3.98 -1.39
CA ILE A 17 0.99 4.13 -1.09
C ILE A 17 1.39 5.61 -1.19
N PHE A 18 1.85 6.21 -0.09
CA PHE A 18 2.38 7.58 -0.08
C PHE A 18 3.60 7.72 0.81
N LEU A 19 4.30 8.85 0.65
CA LEU A 19 5.36 9.25 1.56
C LEU A 19 4.78 10.10 2.70
N SER A 20 4.82 9.59 3.92
CA SER A 20 4.50 10.33 5.15
C SER A 20 5.79 10.93 5.71
N GLY A 21 5.77 12.25 5.99
CA GLY A 21 6.98 13.03 6.27
C GLY A 21 7.89 12.44 7.35
N ASN A 22 7.31 11.93 8.44
CA ASN A 22 8.06 11.36 9.57
C ASN A 22 8.18 9.84 9.54
N LYS A 23 7.37 9.13 8.74
CA LYS A 23 7.25 7.66 8.77
C LYS A 23 7.85 6.97 7.53
N GLY A 24 8.28 7.74 6.53
CA GLY A 24 8.75 7.18 5.26
C GLY A 24 7.57 6.73 4.39
N LEU A 25 7.72 5.59 3.71
CA LEU A 25 6.63 5.04 2.91
C LEU A 25 5.57 4.42 3.82
N VAL A 26 4.32 4.80 3.56
CA VAL A 26 3.17 4.31 4.31
C VAL A 26 2.09 3.79 3.37
N LEU A 27 1.31 2.84 3.87
CA LEU A 27 -0.03 2.55 3.39
C LEU A 27 -1.01 3.42 4.18
N ASP A 28 -1.69 4.33 3.50
CA ASP A 28 -2.74 5.17 4.07
C ASP A 28 -4.12 4.56 3.77
N GLU A 29 -4.82 4.10 4.81
CA GLU A 29 -6.20 3.61 4.69
C GLU A 29 -7.26 4.71 4.90
N GLY A 30 -6.83 5.93 5.20
CA GLY A 30 -7.63 7.11 5.49
C GLY A 30 -7.70 7.47 6.98
N SER A 31 -7.94 6.48 7.85
CA SER A 31 -7.95 6.70 9.31
C SER A 31 -6.60 6.41 9.96
N ASN A 32 -5.81 5.52 9.37
CA ASN A 32 -4.50 5.11 9.86
C ASN A 32 -3.47 5.11 8.72
N GLU A 33 -2.23 5.36 9.10
CA GLU A 33 -1.07 5.22 8.24
C GLU A 33 -0.15 4.14 8.80
N TYR A 34 0.15 3.14 7.98
CA TYR A 34 1.01 2.02 8.33
C TYR A 34 2.35 2.15 7.61
N PRO A 35 3.48 2.33 8.31
CA PRO A 35 4.79 2.24 7.70
C PRO A 35 4.97 0.89 7.00
N ILE A 36 5.48 0.91 5.78
CA ILE A 36 5.63 -0.29 4.96
C ILE A 36 6.99 -0.35 4.28
N GLU A 37 7.58 -1.54 4.29
CA GLU A 37 8.74 -1.89 3.46
C GLU A 37 8.33 -2.80 2.29
N SER A 38 7.15 -3.42 2.37
CA SER A 38 6.56 -4.29 1.35
C SER A 38 5.04 -4.14 1.34
N ALA A 39 4.44 -4.36 0.16
CA ALA A 39 2.98 -4.36 0.00
C ALA A 39 2.58 -5.11 -1.27
N GLU A 40 1.31 -5.51 -1.35
CA GLU A 40 0.71 -5.95 -2.61
C GLU A 40 0.09 -4.73 -3.31
N LEU A 41 0.65 -4.33 -4.46
CA LEU A 41 0.16 -3.20 -5.23
C LEU A 41 -0.85 -3.68 -6.28
N LEU A 42 -1.92 -2.92 -6.47
CA LEU A 42 -2.91 -3.17 -7.51
C LEU A 42 -2.37 -2.67 -8.86
N ILE A 43 -1.91 -3.60 -9.69
CA ILE A 43 -1.34 -3.34 -11.01
C ILE A 43 -2.22 -4.09 -12.03
N ASN A 44 -2.78 -3.37 -12.99
CA ASN A 44 -3.65 -3.95 -14.03
C ASN A 44 -4.82 -4.81 -13.49
N GLY A 45 -5.32 -4.50 -12.29
CA GLY A 45 -6.42 -5.22 -11.66
C GLY A 45 -6.00 -6.42 -10.79
N GLU A 46 -4.70 -6.72 -10.72
CA GLU A 46 -4.16 -7.79 -9.88
C GLU A 46 -3.29 -7.22 -8.76
N PHE A 47 -3.34 -7.89 -7.60
CA PHE A 47 -2.47 -7.55 -6.47
C PHE A 47 -1.12 -8.27 -6.63
N VAL A 48 -0.07 -7.50 -6.86
CA VAL A 48 1.30 -7.98 -7.05
C VAL A 48 2.13 -7.63 -5.83
N PHE A 49 2.64 -8.65 -5.14
CA PHE A 49 3.52 -8.46 -4.00
C PHE A 49 4.86 -7.85 -4.43
N MET A 50 5.26 -6.78 -3.74
CA MET A 50 6.54 -6.10 -3.93
C MET A 50 7.21 -5.85 -2.60
N GLU A 51 8.49 -6.22 -2.52
CA GLU A 51 9.35 -5.99 -1.37
C GLU A 51 10.32 -4.82 -1.63
N ASN A 52 10.96 -4.35 -0.57
CA ASN A 52 11.94 -3.26 -0.60
C ASN A 52 11.41 -2.03 -1.35
N LEU A 53 10.16 -1.66 -1.03
CA LEU A 53 9.52 -0.50 -1.60
C LEU A 53 10.31 0.75 -1.26
N THR A 54 10.74 1.47 -2.29
CA THR A 54 11.38 2.78 -2.18
C THR A 54 10.63 3.79 -3.00
N LEU A 55 10.72 5.05 -2.60
CA LEU A 55 10.09 6.15 -3.33
C LEU A 55 10.59 6.21 -4.78
N ASP A 56 11.88 5.98 -5.00
CA ASP A 56 12.49 5.94 -6.33
C ASP A 56 11.93 4.81 -7.18
N LEU A 57 11.78 3.59 -6.62
CA LEU A 57 11.19 2.46 -7.33
C LEU A 57 9.75 2.77 -7.76
N LEU A 58 8.95 3.29 -6.83
CA LEU A 58 7.54 3.63 -7.08
C LEU A 58 7.41 4.73 -8.13
N ARG A 59 8.24 5.76 -8.09
CA ARG A 59 8.24 6.83 -9.11
C ARG A 59 8.66 6.31 -10.49
N ARG A 60 9.73 5.50 -10.57
CA ARG A 60 10.20 4.92 -11.84
C ARG A 60 9.17 4.02 -12.50
N LYS A 61 8.40 3.28 -11.70
CA LYS A 61 7.33 2.40 -12.18
C LYS A 61 5.97 3.09 -12.32
N ASN A 62 5.87 4.39 -12.03
CA ASN A 62 4.62 5.15 -11.97
C ASN A 62 3.55 4.49 -11.05
N LEU A 63 4.01 3.99 -9.90
CA LEU A 63 3.22 3.30 -8.88
C LEU A 63 3.07 4.11 -7.58
N TYR A 64 3.53 5.37 -7.56
CA TYR A 64 3.32 6.26 -6.43
C TYR A 64 1.84 6.66 -6.35
N GLY A 65 1.23 6.55 -5.16
CA GLY A 65 -0.21 6.72 -4.99
C GLY A 65 -1.04 5.53 -5.48
N SER A 66 -0.40 4.40 -5.82
CA SER A 66 -1.13 3.18 -6.19
C SER A 66 -1.96 2.66 -5.03
N LYS A 67 -3.12 2.09 -5.39
CA LYS A 67 -3.91 1.24 -4.51
C LYS A 67 -3.06 0.03 -4.12
N ALA A 68 -3.06 -0.30 -2.84
CA ALA A 68 -2.31 -1.43 -2.32
C ALA A 68 -3.05 -2.07 -1.16
N ARG A 69 -2.55 -3.24 -0.74
CA ARG A 69 -2.95 -3.89 0.49
C ARG A 69 -1.75 -4.49 1.21
N ILE A 70 -1.85 -4.60 2.52
CA ILE A 70 -0.92 -5.36 3.35
C ILE A 70 -1.71 -6.35 4.20
N LYS A 71 -1.09 -7.47 4.56
CA LYS A 71 -1.69 -8.39 5.53
C LYS A 71 -1.68 -7.72 6.91
N GLU A 72 -2.77 -7.85 7.65
CA GLU A 72 -2.84 -7.36 9.03
C GLU A 72 -1.75 -7.95 9.91
N SER A 73 -1.34 -9.20 9.65
CA SER A 73 -0.24 -9.85 10.37
C SER A 73 1.12 -9.15 10.23
N PHE A 74 1.27 -8.21 9.29
CA PHE A 74 2.49 -7.42 9.12
C PHE A 74 2.50 -6.13 9.95
N ILE A 75 1.41 -5.83 10.63
CA ILE A 75 1.29 -4.67 11.51
C ILE A 75 1.50 -5.18 12.93
N SER A 76 2.70 -4.98 13.46
CA SER A 76 3.04 -5.23 14.86
C SER A 76 2.57 -4.11 15.77
#